data_AF-A0A959KMV0-F1
#
_entry.id   AF-A0A959KMV0-F1
#
_cell.length_a   1.000
_cell.length_b   1.000
_cell.length_c   1.000
_cell.angle_alpha   90.00
_cell.angle_beta   90.00
_cell.angle_gamma   90.00
#
_symmetry.space_group_name_H-M   'P 1'
#
loop_
_entity.id
_entity.type
_entity.pdbx_description
1 polymer ?
#
loop_
_entity_poly.entity_id
_entity_poly.type
_entity_poly.pdbx_seq_one_letter_code
_entity_poly.pdbx_strand_id
1 'polypeptide(L)'
;DELSILSQRIDGSIRLYSKNEQTVTAVKVVLIEKYSRGRGKEKLTDEYQLGEINLNKRFKVPAEGMIEIDFSLPYSTVKSDMDDLADKNLLAGGLVKAMKFFEKVQSEYRLEAEAKVEGVALNPFDRKVIELK
;
A
#
# COMPACT_ATOMS: atom_id res chain seq x y z
N ASP A 1 22.91 -2.07 20.69
CA ASP A 1 22.69 -2.51 19.30
C ASP A 1 21.38 -1.95 18.78
N GLU A 2 21.50 -0.83 18.08
CA GLU A 2 20.39 -0.02 17.58
C GLU A 2 19.83 -0.62 16.29
N LEU A 3 18.70 -1.33 16.39
CA LEU A 3 17.85 -1.60 15.24
C LEU A 3 16.78 -0.52 15.16
N SER A 4 17.16 0.66 14.67
CA SER A 4 16.20 1.67 14.22
C SER A 4 15.73 1.29 12.83
N ILE A 5 14.79 0.34 12.75
CA ILE A 5 13.95 0.24 11.57
C ILE A 5 13.10 1.52 11.60
N LEU A 6 13.27 2.42 10.65
CA LEU A 6 12.41 3.60 10.46
C LEU A 6 11.00 3.11 10.07
N SER A 7 10.27 2.50 11.01
CA SER A 7 8.89 2.07 10.80
C SER A 7 8.03 3.31 10.69
N GLN A 8 7.66 3.65 9.47
CA GLN A 8 6.70 4.71 9.20
C GLN A 8 5.29 4.14 9.38
N ARG A 9 4.30 5.02 9.59
CA ARG A 9 2.94 4.61 9.94
C ARG A 9 1.92 5.40 9.15
N ILE A 10 0.88 4.71 8.67
CA ILE A 10 -0.29 5.31 8.05
C ILE A 10 -1.47 5.09 8.99
N ASP A 11 -2.03 6.20 9.47
CA ASP A 11 -3.26 6.20 10.26
C ASP A 11 -4.43 6.60 9.37
N GLY A 12 -5.58 5.94 9.55
CA GLY A 12 -6.78 6.23 8.77
C GLY A 12 -8.01 5.51 9.31
N SER A 13 -9.13 5.66 8.60
CA SER A 13 -10.37 4.99 8.93
C SER A 13 -10.97 4.26 7.72
N ILE A 14 -11.66 3.16 7.99
CA ILE A 14 -12.37 2.35 7.01
C ILE A 14 -13.85 2.44 7.33
N ARG A 15 -14.64 2.81 6.32
CA ARG A 15 -16.10 2.89 6.43
C ARG A 15 -16.74 1.71 5.73
N LEU A 16 -17.57 1.00 6.46
CA LEU A 16 -18.30 -0.17 6.00
C LEU A 16 -19.78 0.16 6.00
N TYR A 17 -20.44 -0.13 4.88
CA TYR A 17 -21.87 0.02 4.70
C TYR A 17 -22.42 -1.22 4.00
N SER A 18 -23.63 -1.63 4.36
CA SER A 18 -24.29 -2.78 3.76
C SER A 18 -25.81 -2.57 3.69
N LYS A 19 -26.43 -3.07 2.62
CA LYS A 19 -27.90 -3.04 2.45
C LYS A 19 -28.62 -4.00 3.41
N ASN A 20 -27.96 -5.10 3.77
CA ASN A 20 -28.48 -6.12 4.68
C ASN A 20 -27.53 -6.27 5.88
N GLU A 21 -28.00 -6.84 6.99
CA GLU A 21 -27.10 -7.15 8.10
C GLU A 21 -26.04 -8.15 7.62
N GLN A 22 -24.77 -7.83 7.88
CA GLN A 22 -23.64 -8.67 7.50
C GLN A 22 -22.69 -8.85 8.68
N THR A 23 -22.04 -10.00 8.74
CA THR A 23 -21.01 -10.27 9.75
C THR A 23 -19.64 -10.16 9.11
N VAL A 24 -18.84 -9.17 9.55
CA VAL A 24 -17.43 -9.03 9.19
C VAL A 24 -16.61 -9.78 10.23
N THR A 25 -15.64 -10.57 9.78
CA THR A 25 -14.77 -11.39 10.65
C THR A 25 -13.36 -10.83 10.77
N ALA A 26 -12.88 -10.16 9.71
CA ALA A 26 -11.59 -9.49 9.70
C ALA A 26 -11.59 -8.37 8.67
N VAL A 27 -10.72 -7.38 8.86
CA VAL A 27 -10.39 -6.38 7.84
C VAL A 27 -8.88 -6.42 7.60
N LYS A 28 -8.47 -6.69 6.37
CA LYS A 28 -7.07 -6.67 5.94
C LYS A 28 -6.78 -5.34 5.26
N VAL A 29 -5.69 -4.69 5.65
CA VAL A 29 -5.21 -3.46 5.00
C VAL A 29 -3.77 -3.69 4.55
N VAL A 30 -3.48 -3.38 3.28
CA VAL A 30 -2.16 -3.58 2.67
C VAL A 30 -1.73 -2.29 1.99
N LEU A 31 -0.47 -1.89 2.21
CA LEU A 31 0.19 -0.87 1.41
C LEU A 31 1.02 -1.55 0.33
N ILE A 32 0.79 -1.16 -0.92
CA ILE A 32 1.48 -1.68 -2.09
C ILE A 32 2.15 -0.52 -2.82
N GLU A 33 3.42 -0.68 -3.17
CA GLU A 33 4.10 0.14 -4.16
C GLU A 33 4.02 -0.53 -5.52
N LYS A 34 3.51 0.20 -6.50
CA LYS A 34 3.57 -0.16 -7.91
C LYS A 34 4.74 0.57 -8.55
N TYR A 35 5.83 -0.14 -8.73
CA TYR A 35 7.06 0.35 -9.34
C TYR A 35 7.03 0.11 -10.85
N SER A 36 7.21 1.15 -11.64
CA SER A 36 7.24 1.07 -13.09
C SER A 36 8.56 1.58 -13.65
N ARG A 37 9.17 0.84 -14.59
CA ARG A 37 10.38 1.25 -15.33
C ARG A 37 10.22 1.06 -16.83
N GLY A 38 10.90 1.89 -17.63
CA GLY A 38 10.88 1.81 -19.10
C GLY A 38 9.78 2.66 -19.74
N ARG A 39 9.57 2.53 -21.06
CA ARG A 39 8.58 3.33 -21.82
C ARG A 39 7.87 2.48 -22.88
N GLY A 40 6.64 2.84 -23.21
CA GLY A 40 5.87 2.22 -24.29
C GLY A 40 5.72 0.71 -24.10
N LYS A 41 6.11 -0.06 -25.13
CA LYS A 41 6.03 -1.54 -25.13
C LYS A 41 7.05 -2.23 -24.22
N GLU A 42 8.06 -1.51 -23.76
CA GLU A 42 9.12 -2.02 -22.87
C GLU A 42 8.86 -1.65 -21.39
N LYS A 43 7.67 -1.09 -21.07
CA LYS A 43 7.31 -0.76 -19.70
C LYS A 43 7.16 -2.04 -18.88
N LEU A 44 7.97 -2.18 -17.83
CA LEU A 44 7.86 -3.22 -16.82
C LEU A 44 7.22 -2.63 -15.56
N THR A 45 6.40 -3.41 -14.89
CA THR A 45 5.72 -3.01 -13.65
C THR A 45 5.81 -4.13 -12.65
N ASP A 46 6.34 -3.80 -11.48
CA ASP A 46 6.48 -4.67 -10.32
C ASP A 46 5.61 -4.12 -9.18
N GLU A 47 5.00 -4.99 -8.39
CA GLU A 47 4.23 -4.61 -7.19
C GLU A 47 4.94 -5.14 -5.94
N TYR A 48 5.20 -4.26 -4.97
CA TYR A 48 5.87 -4.56 -3.71
C TYR A 48 4.94 -4.27 -2.53
N GLN A 49 4.73 -5.26 -1.67
CA GLN A 49 3.99 -5.06 -0.41
C GLN A 49 4.91 -4.40 0.62
N LEU A 50 4.58 -3.19 1.04
CA LEU A 50 5.37 -2.38 1.98
C LEU A 50 4.91 -2.52 3.44
N GLY A 51 3.67 -2.95 3.65
CA GLY A 51 3.08 -3.12 4.97
C GLY A 51 1.75 -3.86 4.90
N GLU A 52 1.41 -4.56 5.98
CA GLU A 52 0.13 -5.25 6.13
C GLU A 52 -0.33 -5.25 7.59
N ILE A 53 -1.64 -5.07 7.81
CA ILE A 53 -2.31 -5.36 9.08
C ILE A 53 -3.55 -6.20 8.83
N ASN A 54 -3.87 -7.05 9.82
CA ASN A 54 -5.11 -7.81 9.87
C ASN A 54 -5.85 -7.48 11.17
N LEU A 55 -6.96 -6.76 11.05
CA LEU A 55 -7.87 -6.44 12.14
C LEU A 55 -8.83 -7.61 12.35
N ASN A 56 -8.39 -8.64 13.08
CA ASN A 56 -9.16 -9.87 13.34
C ASN A 56 -10.24 -9.65 14.41
N LYS A 57 -11.17 -8.75 14.14
CA LYS A 57 -12.31 -8.44 15.01
C LYS A 57 -13.60 -8.78 14.29
N ARG A 58 -14.41 -9.59 14.96
CA ARG A 58 -15.76 -9.93 14.49
C ARG A 58 -16.76 -8.88 14.93
N PHE A 59 -17.53 -8.33 13.99
CA PHE A 59 -18.59 -7.38 14.26
C PHE A 59 -19.69 -7.45 13.20
N LYS A 60 -20.87 -6.95 13.54
CA LYS A 60 -22.01 -6.86 12.62
C LYS A 60 -22.05 -5.48 11.98
N VAL A 61 -22.19 -5.41 10.67
CA VAL A 61 -22.57 -4.20 9.94
C VAL A 61 -24.09 -4.24 9.78
N PRO A 62 -24.84 -3.33 10.44
CA PRO A 62 -26.30 -3.33 10.37
C PRO A 62 -26.79 -2.99 8.96
N ALA A 63 -27.99 -3.47 8.62
CA ALA A 63 -28.66 -3.11 7.36
C ALA A 63 -28.86 -1.59 7.28
N GLU A 64 -28.48 -1.01 6.14
CA GLU A 64 -28.54 0.43 5.87
C GLU A 64 -27.71 1.31 6.84
N GLY A 65 -26.86 0.70 7.67
CA GLY A 65 -26.02 1.42 8.63
C GLY A 65 -24.56 1.46 8.24
N MET A 66 -23.84 2.43 8.81
CA MET A 66 -22.41 2.63 8.59
C MET A 66 -21.62 2.34 9.87
N ILE A 67 -20.51 1.61 9.73
CA ILE A 67 -19.52 1.41 10.78
C ILE A 67 -18.19 1.99 10.30
N GLU A 68 -17.52 2.72 11.18
CA GLU A 68 -16.19 3.26 10.94
C GLU A 68 -15.19 2.57 11.89
N ILE A 69 -14.05 2.17 11.34
CA ILE A 69 -12.98 1.49 12.08
C ILE A 69 -11.67 2.19 11.78
N ASP A 70 -11.02 2.66 12.83
CA ASP A 70 -9.69 3.24 12.72
C ASP A 70 -8.64 2.14 12.57
N PHE A 71 -7.61 2.43 11.78
CA PHE A 71 -6.47 1.56 11.59
C PHE A 71 -5.17 2.34 11.67
N SER A 72 -4.12 1.60 12.01
CA SER A 72 -2.76 2.12 12.09
C SER A 72 -1.84 1.08 11.44
N LEU A 73 -1.39 1.38 10.23
CA LEU A 73 -0.61 0.49 9.38
C LEU A 73 0.87 0.84 9.46
N PRO A 74 1.70 0.03 10.12
CA PRO A 74 3.14 0.15 10.00
C PRO A 74 3.59 -0.29 8.61
N TYR A 75 4.54 0.45 8.03
CA TYR A 75 5.17 0.08 6.77
C TYR A 75 6.66 0.38 6.79
N SER A 76 7.40 -0.33 5.93
CA SER A 76 8.79 -0.06 5.65
C SER A 76 8.95 0.30 4.18
N THR A 77 9.55 1.45 3.90
CA THR A 77 10.08 1.73 2.58
C THR A 77 11.30 0.86 2.40
N VAL A 78 11.15 -0.32 1.80
CA VAL A 78 12.32 -1.03 1.27
C VAL A 78 12.85 -0.08 0.21
N LYS A 79 14.00 0.56 0.46
CA LYS A 79 14.71 1.27 -0.60
C LYS A 79 14.77 0.29 -1.77
N SER A 80 14.16 0.65 -2.90
CA SER A 80 14.31 -0.18 -4.08
C SER A 80 15.82 -0.34 -4.31
N ASP A 81 16.33 -1.54 -4.62
CA ASP A 81 17.77 -1.77 -4.85
C ASP A 81 18.38 -0.77 -5.87
N MET A 82 17.51 -0.11 -6.64
CA MET A 82 17.84 0.94 -7.60
C MET A 82 18.16 2.30 -6.96
N ASP A 83 17.54 2.68 -5.84
CA ASP A 83 17.87 3.91 -5.10
C ASP A 83 19.31 3.84 -4.55
N ASP A 84 19.70 2.68 -4.01
CA ASP A 84 21.07 2.48 -3.53
C ASP A 84 22.12 2.40 -4.66
N LEU A 85 21.72 1.97 -5.87
CA LEU A 85 22.56 2.02 -7.06
C LEU A 85 22.68 3.45 -7.64
N ALA A 86 21.64 4.27 -7.51
CA ALA A 86 21.67 5.68 -7.90
C ALA A 86 22.60 6.48 -6.99
N ASP A 87 22.50 6.30 -5.67
CA ASP A 87 23.37 6.96 -4.67
C ASP A 87 24.86 6.69 -4.95
N LYS A 88 25.20 5.45 -5.31
CA LYS A 88 26.58 5.07 -5.65
C LYS A 88 27.07 5.66 -6.98
N ASN A 89 26.17 5.86 -7.95
CA ASN A 89 26.51 6.39 -9.28
C ASN A 89 26.55 7.93 -9.35
N LEU A 90 25.88 8.64 -8.43
CA LEU A 90 25.95 10.11 -8.34
C LEU A 90 27.37 10.61 -8.05
N LEU A 91 28.15 9.86 -7.25
CA LEU A 91 29.55 10.17 -6.94
C LEU A 91 30.49 9.99 -8.14
N ALA A 92 30.08 9.27 -9.19
CA ALA A 92 30.92 8.89 -10.32
C ALA A 92 30.76 9.75 -11.59
N GLY A 93 30.08 10.91 -11.52
CA GLY A 93 30.16 11.95 -12.56
C GLY A 93 29.06 11.95 -13.63
N GLY A 94 27.80 11.66 -13.28
CA GLY A 94 26.72 11.48 -14.27
C GLY A 94 25.36 12.11 -13.94
N LEU A 95 25.30 13.35 -13.43
CA LEU A 95 24.03 14.03 -13.08
C LEU A 95 22.96 13.97 -14.18
N VAL A 96 23.34 14.09 -15.46
CA VAL A 96 22.40 14.05 -16.60
C VAL A 96 21.84 12.66 -16.86
N LYS A 97 22.64 11.60 -16.66
CA LYS A 97 22.18 10.21 -16.83
C LYS A 97 21.26 9.79 -15.69
N ALA A 98 21.55 10.25 -14.46
CA ALA A 98 20.69 10.04 -13.31
C ALA A 98 19.30 10.64 -13.54
N MET A 99 19.19 11.92 -13.93
CA MET A 99 17.89 12.55 -14.21
C MET A 99 17.07 11.80 -15.27
N LYS A 100 17.68 11.36 -16.38
CA LYS A 100 17.00 10.57 -17.42
C LYS A 100 16.55 9.18 -16.96
N PHE A 101 17.21 8.61 -15.94
CA PHE A 101 16.82 7.34 -15.34
C PHE A 101 15.67 7.56 -14.35
N PHE A 102 15.75 8.58 -13.49
CA PHE A 102 14.67 8.98 -12.59
C PHE A 102 13.38 9.35 -13.34
N GLU A 103 13.45 10.04 -14.49
CA GLU A 103 12.29 10.33 -15.34
C GLU A 103 11.61 9.07 -15.94
N LYS A 104 12.27 7.92 -15.91
CA LYS A 104 11.75 6.65 -16.45
C LYS A 104 11.26 5.71 -15.35
N VAL A 105 11.41 6.10 -14.10
CA VAL A 105 10.97 5.34 -12.93
C VAL A 105 9.78 6.07 -12.31
N GLN A 106 8.70 5.35 -12.07
CA GLN A 106 7.51 5.87 -11.42
C GLN A 106 7.08 4.90 -10.34
N SER A 107 7.04 5.37 -9.10
CA SER A 107 6.45 4.65 -7.98
C SER A 107 5.08 5.26 -7.67
N GLU A 108 4.06 4.41 -7.63
CA GLU A 108 2.71 4.77 -7.18
C GLU A 108 2.37 3.93 -5.95
N TYR A 109 1.89 4.56 -4.89
CA TYR A 109 1.54 3.87 -3.65
C TYR A 109 0.03 3.71 -3.56
N ARG A 110 -0.43 2.50 -3.23
CA ARG A 110 -1.84 2.16 -3.12
C ARG A 110 -2.12 1.46 -1.80
N LEU A 111 -3.10 1.96 -1.07
CA LEU A 111 -3.72 1.23 0.03
C LEU A 111 -4.85 0.36 -0.52
N GLU A 112 -4.87 -0.90 -0.10
CA GLU A 112 -5.99 -1.81 -0.33
C GLU A 112 -6.58 -2.23 1.01
N ALA A 113 -7.90 -2.11 1.14
CA ALA A 113 -8.64 -2.62 2.28
C ALA A 113 -9.62 -3.70 1.81
N GLU A 114 -9.57 -4.89 2.42
CA GLU A 114 -10.50 -5.99 2.14
C GLU A 114 -11.21 -6.38 3.45
N ALA A 115 -12.54 -6.42 3.45
CA ALA A 115 -13.31 -6.91 4.58
C ALA A 115 -13.75 -8.36 4.34
N LYS A 116 -13.34 -9.27 5.23
CA LYS A 116 -13.78 -10.66 5.23
C LYS A 116 -15.20 -10.73 5.77
N VAL A 117 -16.16 -11.12 4.94
CA VAL A 117 -17.58 -11.21 5.30
C VAL A 117 -18.01 -12.66 5.30
N GLU A 118 -18.82 -13.07 6.28
CA GLU A 118 -19.32 -14.44 6.32
C GLU A 118 -20.38 -14.70 5.27
N GLY A 119 -20.33 -15.89 4.66
CA GLY A 119 -21.37 -16.34 3.73
C GLY A 119 -21.38 -15.63 2.38
N VAL A 120 -20.40 -14.78 2.08
CA VAL A 120 -20.24 -14.17 0.74
C VAL A 120 -19.22 -14.95 -0.09
N ALA A 121 -19.47 -15.05 -1.40
CA ALA A 121 -18.54 -15.68 -2.32
C ALA A 121 -17.32 -14.79 -2.62
N LEU A 122 -17.51 -13.46 -2.62
CA LEU A 122 -16.49 -12.46 -2.90
C LEU A 122 -16.51 -11.42 -1.80
N ASN A 123 -15.36 -11.20 -1.17
CA ASN A 123 -15.21 -10.18 -0.15
C ASN A 123 -15.20 -8.78 -0.80
N PRO A 124 -15.88 -7.80 -0.20
CA PRO A 124 -15.75 -6.41 -0.64
C PRO A 124 -14.33 -5.90 -0.34
N PHE A 125 -13.81 -5.11 -1.28
CA PHE A 125 -12.54 -4.42 -1.14
C PHE A 125 -12.61 -3.02 -1.74
N ASP A 126 -11.72 -2.14 -1.30
CA ASP A 126 -11.52 -0.81 -1.87
C ASP A 126 -10.02 -0.50 -2.01
N ARG A 127 -9.70 0.41 -2.93
CA ARG A 127 -8.32 0.77 -3.29
C ARG A 127 -8.16 2.27 -3.42
N LYS A 128 -7.15 2.82 -2.75
CA LYS A 128 -6.86 4.26 -2.81
C LYS A 128 -5.39 4.52 -3.08
N VAL A 129 -5.11 5.24 -4.16
CA VAL A 129 -3.76 5.77 -4.43
C VAL A 129 -3.48 6.88 -3.43
N ILE A 130 -2.29 6.86 -2.84
CA ILE A 130 -1.84 7.83 -1.85
C ILE A 130 -0.46 8.38 -2.22
N GLU A 131 -0.17 9.59 -1.76
CA GLU A 131 1.17 10.16 -1.78
C GLU A 131 1.84 9.87 -0.44
N LEU A 132 2.99 9.20 -0.47
CA LEU A 132 3.88 9.09 0.68
C LEU A 132 4.81 10.31 0.67
N LYS A 133 4.86 11.05 1.78
CA LYS A 133 5.72 12.24 1.95
C LYS A 133 6.90 11.94 2.85
#